data_AF-A0A519G539-F1
#
_entry.id   AF-A0A519G539-F1
#
_cell.length_a   1.000
_cell.length_b   1.000
_cell.length_c   1.000
_cell.angle_alpha   90.00
_cell.angle_beta   90.00
_cell.angle_gamma   90.00
#
_symmetry.space_group_name_H-M   'P 1'
#
loop_
_entity.id
_entity.type
_entity.pdbx_description
1 polymer ?
#
loop_
_entity_poly.entity_id
_entity_poly.type
_entity_poly.pdbx_seq_one_letter_code
_entity_poly.pdbx_strand_id
1 'polypeptide(L)' 'LKSMRASLGTGDFYRVRAGIGRPPGRQEPADFVLGNYSTVERKELPFQIDSAADAIECLIDHGLEETQQRFNR' A
#
# COMPACT_ATOMS: atom_id res chain seq x y z
N LEU A 1 5.73 10.72 2.99
CA LEU A 1 4.48 11.50 2.80
C LEU A 1 4.57 12.95 3.23
N LYS A 2 4.96 13.27 4.49
CA LYS A 2 5.12 14.68 4.93
C LYS A 2 6.10 15.45 4.04
N SER A 3 7.24 14.84 3.71
CA SER A 3 8.22 15.40 2.77
C SER A 3 7.62 15.68 1.39
N MET A 4 6.93 14.72 0.76
CA MET A 4 6.27 14.95 -0.55
C MET A 4 5.28 16.12 -0.51
N ARG A 5 4.44 16.21 0.52
CA ARG A 5 3.49 17.33 0.68
C ARG A 5 4.21 18.67 0.84
N ALA A 6 5.30 18.70 1.60
CA ALA A 6 6.11 19.90 1.77
C ALA A 6 6.76 20.32 0.44
N SER A 7 7.21 19.36 -0.38
CA SER A 7 7.83 19.64 -1.68
C SER A 7 6.83 20.04 -2.77
N LEU A 8 5.63 19.47 -2.77
CA LEU A 8 4.59 19.73 -3.78
C LEU A 8 3.64 20.86 -3.41
N GLY A 9 3.65 21.32 -2.15
CA GLY A 9 2.71 22.33 -1.63
C GLY A 9 1.28 21.84 -1.41
N THR A 10 0.95 20.62 -1.86
CA THR A 10 -0.38 20.02 -1.69
C THR A 10 -0.31 18.53 -1.33
N GLY A 11 -1.43 18.00 -0.84
CA GLY A 11 -1.70 16.57 -0.65
C GLY A 11 -2.59 15.95 -1.72
N ASP A 12 -2.91 16.68 -2.77
CA ASP A 12 -3.87 16.31 -3.80
C ASP A 12 -3.24 15.39 -4.83
N PHE A 13 -2.95 14.17 -4.39
CA PHE A 13 -2.44 13.10 -5.24
C PHE A 13 -3.03 11.76 -4.77
N TYR A 14 -3.29 10.90 -5.75
CA TYR A 14 -3.76 9.55 -5.47
C TYR A 14 -2.65 8.67 -4.91
N ARG A 15 -3.04 7.67 -4.13
CA ARG A 15 -2.16 6.72 -3.46
C ARG A 15 -2.80 5.35 -3.45
N VAL A 16 -2.09 4.35 -3.96
CA VAL A 16 -2.42 2.94 -3.75
C VAL A 16 -1.70 2.48 -2.47
N ARG A 17 -2.43 1.86 -1.54
CA ARG A 17 -1.89 1.46 -0.22
C ARG A 17 -1.84 -0.05 -0.10
N ALA A 18 -0.64 -0.62 -0.11
CA ALA A 18 -0.42 -2.03 0.24
C ALA A 18 -0.32 -2.19 1.76
N GLY A 19 -1.24 -2.94 2.36
CA GLY A 19 -1.28 -3.15 3.81
C GLY A 19 -0.28 -4.20 4.26
N ILE A 20 0.63 -3.86 5.17
CA ILE A 20 1.65 -4.79 5.69
C ILE A 20 1.25 -5.45 7.03
N GLY A 21 -0.01 -5.35 7.44
CA GLY A 21 -0.48 -5.85 8.73
C GLY A 21 -0.21 -4.92 9.91
N ARG A 22 -0.23 -5.46 11.12
CA ARG A 22 0.00 -4.74 12.38
C ARG A 22 1.11 -5.42 13.19
N PRO A 23 1.93 -4.66 13.93
CA PRO A 23 2.93 -5.23 14.83
C PRO A 23 2.27 -6.18 15.85
N PRO A 24 2.80 -7.40 16.05
CA PRO A 24 2.30 -8.30 17.07
C PRO A 24 2.60 -7.78 18.49
N GLY A 25 1.59 -7.82 19.35
CA GLY A 25 1.74 -7.51 20.78
C GLY A 25 2.24 -6.09 21.05
N ARG A 26 3.38 -5.97 21.74
CA ARG A 26 4.00 -4.70 22.15
C ARG A 26 5.23 -4.33 21.31
N GLN A 27 5.35 -4.86 20.09
CA GLN A 27 6.44 -4.50 19.20
C GLN A 27 6.36 -3.02 18.77
N GLU A 28 7.50 -2.33 18.78
CA GLU A 28 7.60 -0.96 18.28
C GLU A 28 7.30 -0.92 16.76
N PRO A 29 6.45 0.02 16.28
CA PRO A 29 6.09 0.09 14.87
C PRO A 29 7.28 0.30 13.93
N ALA A 30 8.31 1.03 14.37
CA ALA A 30 9.52 1.26 13.58
C ALA A 30 10.29 -0.05 13.31
N ASP A 31 10.36 -0.93 14.30
CA ASP A 31 11.01 -2.23 14.16
C ASP A 31 10.20 -3.16 13.25
N PHE A 32 8.87 -3.09 13.33
CA PHE A 32 7.99 -3.88 12.48
C PHE A 32 8.17 -3.56 10.99
N VAL A 33 8.24 -2.27 10.62
CA VAL A 33 8.38 -1.87 9.21
C VAL A 33 9.76 -2.11 8.62
N LEU A 34 10.78 -2.28 9.47
CA LEU A 34 12.14 -2.62 9.05
C LEU A 34 12.42 -4.14 9.08
N GLY A 35 11.46 -4.92 9.57
CA GLY A 35 11.56 -6.37 9.69
C GLY A 35 11.42 -7.10 8.35
N ASN A 36 11.90 -8.34 8.32
CA ASN A 36 11.66 -9.25 7.20
C ASN A 36 10.29 -9.90 7.32
N TYR A 37 9.64 -10.13 6.17
CA TYR A 37 8.47 -11.01 6.09
C TYR A 37 8.82 -12.44 6.50
N SER A 38 7.90 -13.07 7.24
CA SER A 38 7.95 -14.49 7.57
C SER A 38 7.80 -15.39 6.35
N THR A 39 8.15 -16.66 6.46
CA THR A 39 8.00 -17.65 5.38
C THR A 39 6.55 -17.81 4.92
N VAL A 40 5.59 -17.60 5.82
CA VAL A 40 4.16 -17.67 5.47
C VAL A 40 3.75 -16.44 4.68
N GLU A 41 4.06 -15.23 5.16
CA GLU A 41 3.73 -13.98 4.48
C GLU A 41 4.39 -13.89 3.10
N ARG A 42 5.62 -14.38 2.96
CA ARG A 42 6.33 -14.41 1.67
C ARG A 42 5.59 -15.19 0.59
N LYS A 43 4.76 -16.16 0.94
CA LYS A 43 3.94 -16.90 -0.03
C LYS A 43 2.76 -16.08 -0.55
N GLU A 44 2.26 -15.14 0.27
CA GLU A 44 1.14 -14.27 -0.06
C GLU A 44 1.59 -12.98 -0.79
N LEU A 45 2.85 -12.57 -0.59
CA LEU A 45 3.42 -11.35 -1.20
C LEU A 45 3.20 -11.24 -2.71
N PRO A 46 3.42 -12.30 -3.54
CA PRO A 46 3.22 -12.18 -4.97
C PRO A 46 1.81 -11.72 -5.33
N PHE A 47 0.77 -12.29 -4.70
CA PHE A 47 -0.62 -11.90 -4.95
C PHE A 47 -0.93 -10.48 -4.50
N GLN A 48 -0.35 -10.06 -3.37
CA GLN A 48 -0.51 -8.70 -2.89
C GLN A 48 0.15 -7.67 -3.81
N ILE A 49 1.34 -7.98 -4.32
CA ILE A 49 2.08 -7.12 -5.24
C ILE A 49 1.34 -7.02 -6.57
N ASP A 50 0.87 -8.15 -7.10
CA ASP A 50 0.11 -8.23 -8.35
C ASP A 50 -1.18 -7.39 -8.26
N SER A 51 -1.97 -7.59 -7.20
CA SER A 51 -3.18 -6.80 -6.96
C SER A 51 -2.90 -5.30 -6.81
N ALA A 52 -1.76 -4.92 -6.21
CA ALA A 52 -1.37 -3.53 -6.10
C ALA A 52 -0.94 -2.93 -7.45
N ALA A 53 -0.27 -3.72 -8.31
CA ALA A 53 0.10 -3.32 -9.66
C ALA A 53 -1.15 -3.11 -10.52
N ASP A 54 -2.09 -4.07 -10.51
CA ASP A 54 -3.37 -3.96 -11.21
C ASP A 54 -4.18 -2.72 -10.76
N ALA A 55 -4.15 -2.41 -9.46
CA ALA A 55 -4.81 -1.21 -8.93
C ALA A 55 -4.16 0.08 -9.43
N ILE A 56 -2.83 0.09 -9.63
CA ILE A 56 -2.12 1.24 -10.19
C ILE A 56 -2.48 1.42 -11.67
N GLU A 57 -2.47 0.33 -12.45
CA GLU A 57 -2.85 0.36 -13.87
C GLU A 57 -4.31 0.81 -14.04
N CYS A 58 -5.22 0.22 -13.27
CA CYS A 58 -6.63 0.60 -13.29
C CYS A 58 -6.84 2.08 -12.92
N LEU A 59 -6.07 2.61 -11.96
CA LEU A 59 -6.16 4.01 -11.57
C LEU A 59 -5.74 4.95 -12.71
N ILE A 60 -4.73 4.56 -13.49
CA ILE A 60 -4.24 5.34 -14.63
C ILE A 60 -5.26 5.29 -15.78
N ASP A 61 -5.79 4.11 -16.09
CA ASP A 61 -6.63 3.90 -17.28
C ASP A 61 -8.11 4.26 -17.05
N HIS A 62 -8.63 4.06 -15.84
CA HIS A 62 -10.05 4.15 -15.52
C HIS A 62 -10.39 5.18 -14.43
N GLY A 63 -9.39 5.74 -13.75
CA GLY A 63 -9.58 6.75 -12.71
C GLY A 63 -9.99 6.21 -11.34
N LEU A 64 -10.19 7.12 -10.39
CA LEU A 64 -10.32 6.79 -8.97
C LEU A 64 -11.57 5.96 -8.64
N GLU A 65 -12.74 6.38 -9.11
CA GLU A 65 -14.02 5.81 -8.69
C GLU A 65 -14.11 4.32 -9.04
N GLU A 66 -13.78 3.97 -10.29
CA GLU A 66 -13.78 2.59 -10.76
C GLU A 66 -12.74 1.73 -10.03
N THR A 67 -11.53 2.27 -9.85
CA THR A 67 -10.46 1.58 -9.12
C THR A 67 -10.88 1.29 -7.67
N GLN A 68 -11.51 2.24 -6.98
CA GLN A 68 -11.96 2.03 -5.61
C GLN A 68 -13.00 0.92 -5.51
N GLN A 69 -13.97 0.86 -6.43
CA GLN A 69 -15.00 -0.19 -6.43
C GLN A 69 -14.43 -1.59 -6.68
N ARG A 70 -13.37 -1.68 -7.51
CA ARG A 70 -12.73 -2.95 -7.84
C ARG A 70 -11.83 -3.47 -6.70
N PHE A 71 -11.04 -2.61 -6.08
CA PHE A 71 -9.96 -3.04 -5.17
C PHE A 71 -10.20 -2.81 -3.67
N ASN A 72 -11.12 -1.92 -3.26
CA ASN A 72 -11.33 -1.58 -1.84
C ASN A 72 -12.60 -2.23 -1.24
N ARG A 73 -12.86 -3.49 -1.55
CA ARG A 73 -14.01 -4.22 -1.01
C ARG A 73 -13.87 -4.52 0.48
#